data_AF-A0A378YJ83-F1
#
_entry.id   AF-A0A378YJ83-F1
#
_cell.length_a   1.000
_cell.length_b   1.000
_cell.length_c   1.000
_cell.angle_alpha   90.00
_cell.angle_beta   90.00
_cell.angle_gamma   90.00
#
_symmetry.space_group_name_H-M   'P 1'
#
loop_
_entity.id
_entity.type
_entity.pdbx_description
1 polymer ?
#
loop_
_entity_poly.entity_id
_entity_poly.type
_entity_poly.pdbx_seq_one_letter_code
_entity_poly.pdbx_strand_id
1 'polypeptide(L)'
;MRLGPPTDDELRRNFEAALTSVREGGGVSSATGLDMETEGALWAIARAHPRIDDDLISAAHRAFAGQLDGSNAAARRARIAHVTAPADPDRA
;
A
#
# COMPACT_ATOMS: atom_id res chain seq x y z
N MET A 1 -15.05 -1.46 19.47
CA MET A 1 -13.65 -1.93 19.58
C MET A 1 -13.49 -3.15 18.71
N ARG A 2 -12.53 -3.16 17.77
CA ARG A 2 -12.15 -4.37 17.01
C ARG A 2 -11.20 -5.21 17.89
N LEU A 3 -11.37 -6.53 17.90
CA LEU A 3 -10.65 -7.46 18.79
C LEU A 3 -9.37 -8.04 18.18
N GLY A 4 -9.01 -7.68 16.94
CA GLY A 4 -7.83 -8.17 16.25
C GLY A 4 -7.55 -7.44 14.93
N PRO A 5 -6.41 -7.75 14.27
CA PRO A 5 -6.13 -7.25 12.91
C PRO A 5 -7.22 -7.70 11.94
N PRO A 6 -7.47 -6.94 10.86
CA PRO A 6 -8.49 -7.32 9.87
C PRO A 6 -8.14 -8.65 9.21
N THR A 7 -9.17 -9.43 8.87
CA THR A 7 -9.02 -10.65 8.07
C THR A 7 -8.77 -10.31 6.59
N ASP A 8 -8.26 -11.27 5.81
CA ASP A 8 -8.03 -11.10 4.37
C ASP A 8 -9.30 -10.66 3.62
N ASP A 9 -10.46 -11.19 4.01
CA ASP A 9 -11.75 -10.79 3.41
C ASP A 9 -12.14 -9.36 3.80
N GLU A 10 -11.83 -8.94 5.02
CA GLU A 10 -12.00 -7.54 5.43
C GLU A 10 -11.05 -6.62 4.67
N LEU A 11 -9.80 -7.04 4.48
CA LEU A 11 -8.82 -6.31 3.66
C LEU A 11 -9.29 -6.18 2.21
N ARG A 12 -9.84 -7.25 1.62
CA ARG A 12 -10.38 -7.21 0.24
C ARG A 12 -11.54 -6.23 0.12
N ARG A 13 -12.51 -6.27 1.05
CA ARG A 13 -13.61 -5.30 1.07
C ARG A 13 -13.12 -3.86 1.23
N ASN A 14 -12.15 -3.64 2.11
CA ASN A 14 -11.60 -2.32 2.35
C ASN A 14 -10.83 -1.79 1.14
N PHE A 15 -10.07 -2.65 0.45
CA PHE A 15 -9.38 -2.32 -0.79
C PHE A 15 -10.37 -1.96 -1.91
N GLU A 16 -11.41 -2.76 -2.13
CA GLU A 16 -12.43 -2.48 -3.16
C GLU A 16 -13.20 -1.18 -2.89
N ALA A 17 -13.55 -0.92 -1.63
CA ALA A 17 -14.20 0.32 -1.23
C ALA A 17 -13.29 1.54 -1.46
N ALA A 18 -12.01 1.45 -1.10
CA ALA A 18 -11.06 2.51 -1.32
C ALA A 18 -10.78 2.73 -2.81
N LEU A 19 -10.63 1.66 -3.60
CA LEU A 19 -10.42 1.73 -5.05
C LEU A 19 -11.60 2.39 -5.76
N THR A 20 -12.83 2.02 -5.40
CA THR A 20 -14.04 2.68 -5.90
C THR A 20 -14.02 4.16 -5.55
N SER A 21 -13.76 4.50 -4.29
CA SER A 21 -13.74 5.90 -3.84
C SER A 21 -12.74 6.75 -4.61
N VAL A 22 -11.48 6.30 -4.77
CA VAL A 22 -10.46 7.09 -5.49
C VAL A 22 -10.73 7.19 -6.99
N ARG A 23 -11.41 6.20 -7.59
CA ARG A 23 -11.84 6.26 -9.01
C ARG A 23 -12.97 7.25 -9.24
N GLU A 24 -13.80 7.50 -8.23
CA GLU A 24 -14.88 8.49 -8.26
C GLU A 24 -14.43 9.90 -7.82
N GLY A 25 -13.11 10.10 -7.62
CA GLY A 25 -12.55 11.38 -7.18
C GLY A 25 -12.60 11.61 -5.66
N GLY A 26 -12.94 10.57 -4.90
CA GLY A 26 -12.80 10.53 -3.45
C GLY A 26 -11.36 10.28 -2.99
N GLY A 27 -11.21 9.71 -1.81
CA GLY A 27 -9.92 9.52 -1.16
C GLY A 27 -9.79 8.17 -0.47
N VAL A 28 -8.63 7.94 0.15
CA VAL A 28 -8.38 6.72 0.92
C VAL A 28 -8.79 6.95 2.37
N SER A 29 -9.76 6.17 2.85
CA SER A 29 -10.18 6.19 4.25
C SER A 29 -9.05 5.75 5.18
N SER A 30 -8.94 6.41 6.33
CA SER A 30 -8.03 5.98 7.39
C SER A 30 -8.49 4.69 8.06
N ALA A 31 -7.57 3.96 8.69
CA ALA A 31 -7.86 2.77 9.51
C ALA A 31 -8.54 1.61 8.76
N THR A 32 -8.26 1.48 7.46
CA THR A 32 -8.68 0.36 6.61
C THR A 32 -7.87 -0.92 6.90
N GLY A 33 -6.69 -0.79 7.50
CA GLY A 33 -5.74 -1.88 7.66
C GLY A 33 -4.98 -2.22 6.38
N LEU A 34 -5.09 -1.39 5.34
CA LEU A 34 -4.21 -1.46 4.18
C LEU A 34 -2.80 -1.02 4.58
N ASP A 35 -1.79 -1.67 4.01
CA ASP A 35 -0.41 -1.27 4.25
C ASP A 35 -0.03 -0.02 3.43
N MET A 36 1.12 0.57 3.77
CA MET A 36 1.54 1.84 3.18
C MET A 36 1.77 1.74 1.67
N GLU A 37 2.25 0.60 1.20
CA GLU A 37 2.44 0.32 -0.23
C GLU A 37 1.10 0.34 -0.98
N THR A 38 0.08 -0.32 -0.42
CA THR A 38 -1.27 -0.37 -0.98
C THR A 38 -1.96 1.00 -0.91
N GLU A 39 -1.91 1.67 0.24
CA GLU A 39 -2.46 3.02 0.40
C GLU A 39 -1.76 4.03 -0.53
N GLY A 40 -0.44 3.92 -0.69
CA GLY A 40 0.33 4.77 -1.59
C GLY A 40 -0.10 4.63 -3.05
N ALA A 41 -0.36 3.40 -3.51
CA ALA A 41 -0.86 3.15 -4.86
C ALA A 41 -2.27 3.70 -5.07
N LEU A 42 -3.16 3.57 -4.07
CA LEU A 42 -4.50 4.16 -4.11
C LEU A 42 -4.45 5.70 -4.14
N TRP A 43 -3.54 6.31 -3.37
CA TRP A 43 -3.33 7.76 -3.42
C TRP A 43 -2.79 8.24 -4.77
N ALA A 44 -1.97 7.43 -5.47
CA ALA A 44 -1.53 7.76 -6.82
C ALA A 44 -2.71 7.82 -7.80
N ILE A 45 -3.68 6.90 -7.68
CA ILE A 45 -4.94 6.94 -8.44
C ILE A 45 -5.74 8.20 -8.10
N ALA A 46 -5.95 8.48 -6.80
CA ALA A 46 -6.69 9.66 -6.34
C ALA A 46 -6.12 10.97 -6.90
N ARG A 47 -4.79 11.09 -6.97
CA ARG A 47 -4.09 12.26 -7.53
C ARG A 47 -4.21 12.38 -9.05
N ALA A 48 -4.38 11.25 -9.75
CA ALA A 48 -4.51 11.22 -11.21
C ALA A 48 -5.94 11.54 -11.68
N HIS A 49 -6.94 11.40 -10.80
CA HIS A 49 -8.34 11.67 -11.13
C HIS A 49 -8.54 13.09 -11.71
N PRO A 50 -9.33 13.26 -12.80
CA PRO A 50 -10.15 12.24 -13.48
C PRO A 50 -9.41 11.43 -14.56
N ARG A 51 -8.14 11.73 -14.86
CA ARG A 51 -7.35 11.05 -15.90
C ARG A 51 -6.50 9.94 -15.29
N ILE A 52 -7.19 8.89 -14.85
CA ILE A 52 -6.56 7.72 -14.23
C ILE A 52 -6.02 6.80 -15.32
N ASP A 53 -4.75 6.44 -15.21
CA ASP A 53 -4.09 5.48 -16.08
C ASP A 53 -4.33 4.03 -15.60
N ASP A 54 -4.48 3.09 -16.54
CA ASP A 54 -4.71 1.67 -16.24
C ASP A 54 -3.51 1.05 -15.51
N ASP A 55 -2.32 1.59 -15.73
CA ASP A 55 -1.10 1.20 -15.01
C ASP A 55 -1.17 1.51 -13.51
N LEU A 56 -1.84 2.61 -13.12
CA LEU A 56 -2.04 2.94 -11.70
C LEU A 56 -3.02 1.97 -11.03
N ILE A 57 -4.07 1.57 -11.75
CA ILE A 57 -5.03 0.56 -11.27
C ILE A 57 -4.30 -0.79 -11.09
N SER A 58 -3.50 -1.18 -12.09
CA SER A 58 -2.70 -2.40 -12.04
C SER A 58 -1.66 -2.36 -10.91
N ALA A 59 -1.02 -1.22 -10.67
CA ALA A 59 -0.11 -1.03 -9.54
C ALA A 59 -0.81 -1.18 -8.19
N ALA A 60 -2.01 -0.63 -8.03
CA ALA A 60 -2.79 -0.80 -6.80
C ALA A 60 -3.17 -2.25 -6.53
N HIS A 61 -3.59 -3.00 -7.56
CA HIS A 61 -3.86 -4.44 -7.43
C HIS A 61 -2.61 -5.24 -7.08
N ARG A 62 -1.46 -4.94 -7.69
CA ARG A 62 -0.19 -5.60 -7.35
C ARG A 62 0.25 -5.32 -5.93
N ALA A 63 0.15 -4.06 -5.48
CA ALA A 63 0.46 -3.70 -4.10
C ALA A 63 -0.46 -4.43 -3.12
N PHE A 64 -1.76 -4.49 -3.40
CA PHE A 64 -2.71 -5.22 -2.56
C PHE A 64 -2.43 -6.74 -2.51
N ALA A 65 -2.11 -7.36 -3.65
CA ALA A 65 -1.68 -8.76 -3.68
C ALA A 65 -0.42 -8.96 -2.81
N GLY A 66 0.52 -8.02 -2.87
CA GLY A 66 1.73 -8.01 -2.05
C GLY A 66 1.48 -7.82 -0.55
N GLN A 67 0.37 -7.19 -0.18
CA GLN A 67 -0.07 -7.13 1.22
C GLN A 67 -0.58 -8.50 1.68
N LEU A 68 -1.40 -9.17 0.86
CA LEU A 68 -1.99 -10.47 1.19
C LEU A 68 -0.94 -11.59 1.28
N ASP A 69 0.02 -11.60 0.36
CA ASP A 69 1.10 -12.60 0.36
C ASP A 69 2.29 -12.24 1.27
N GLY A 70 2.28 -11.03 1.84
CA GLY A 70 3.30 -10.52 2.75
C GLY A 70 4.60 -10.03 2.08
N SER A 71 4.67 -9.99 0.76
CA SER A 71 5.84 -9.50 0.01
C SER A 71 6.09 -8.01 0.22
N ASN A 72 5.06 -7.19 0.43
CA ASN A 72 5.23 -5.77 0.80
C ASN A 72 6.00 -5.63 2.12
N ALA A 73 5.60 -6.39 3.13
CA ALA A 73 6.26 -6.41 4.42
C ALA A 73 7.71 -6.93 4.32
N ALA A 74 7.95 -7.95 3.49
CA ALA A 74 9.31 -8.43 3.20
C ALA A 74 10.18 -7.36 2.54
N ALA A 75 9.68 -6.71 1.49
CA ALA A 75 10.38 -5.65 0.77
C ALA A 75 10.65 -4.42 1.67
N ARG A 76 9.70 -4.07 2.55
CA ARG A 76 9.90 -3.01 3.55
C ARG A 76 11.01 -3.36 4.54
N ARG A 77 11.03 -4.58 5.07
CA ARG A 77 12.11 -5.05 5.96
C ARG A 77 13.47 -5.02 5.27
N ALA A 78 13.55 -5.46 4.01
CA ALA A 78 14.78 -5.42 3.22
C ALA A 78 15.29 -3.99 3.02
N ARG A 79 14.40 -3.03 2.70
CA ARG A 79 14.75 -1.60 2.56
C ARG A 79 15.30 -1.02 3.86
N ILE A 80 14.68 -1.32 4.99
CA ILE A 80 15.15 -0.85 6.30
C ILE A 80 16.54 -1.44 6.61
N ALA A 81 16.72 -2.74 6.40
CA ALA A 81 18.01 -3.41 6.65
C ALA A 81 19.15 -2.81 5.82
N HIS A 82 18.86 -2.41 4.57
CA HIS A 82 19.84 -1.75 3.70
C HIS A 82 20.23 -0.34 4.18
N VAL A 83 19.28 0.41 4.76
CA VAL A 83 19.52 1.77 5.28
C VAL A 83 20.25 1.76 6.62
N THR A 84 20.11 0.70 7.43
CA THR A 84 20.70 0.62 8.78
C THR A 84 22.07 -0.05 8.83
N ALA A 85 22.65 -0.46 7.70
CA ALA A 85 24.03 -0.92 7.66
C ALA A 85 24.98 0.26 7.97
N PRO A 86 25.92 0.13 8.94
CA PRO A 86 26.81 1.23 9.28
C PRO A 86 27.68 1.61 8.07
N ALA A 87 27.77 2.91 7.79
CA ALA A 87 28.82 3.44 6.93
C ALA A 87 30.17 3.05 7.55
N ASP A 88 31.00 2.39 6.74
CA ASP A 88 32.34 1.94 7.10
C ASP A 88 33.13 3.11 7.73
N PRO A 89 33.56 3.01 9.01
CA PRO A 89 34.32 4.08 9.66
C PRO A 89 35.78 4.15 9.17
N ASP A 90 36.22 3.25 8.27
CA ASP A 90 37.60 3.17 7.78
C ASP A 90 37.76 3.79 6.38
N ARG A 91 37.30 5.03 6.22
CA ARG A 91 37.69 5.89 5.10
C ARG A 91 38.40 7.13 5.63
N ALA A 92 39.63 6.91 6.09
CA ALA A 92 40.63 7.95 6.37
C ALA A 92 41.70 7.95 5.28
#